data_AF-A0AAN7V313-F1
#
_entry.id   AF-A0AAN7V313-F1
#
_cell.length_a   1.000
_cell.length_b   1.000
_cell.length_c   1.000
_cell.angle_alpha   90.00
_cell.angle_beta   90.00
_cell.angle_gamma   90.00
#
_symmetry.space_group_name_H-M   'P 1'
#
loop_
_entity.id
_entity.type
_entity.pdbx_description
1 polymer ?
#
loop_
_entity_poly.entity_id
_entity_poly.type
_entity_poly.pdbx_seq_one_letter_code
_entity_poly.pdbx_strand_id
1 'polypeptide(L)'
;MKLSTILLQVVFGTIVLANSEKSKITPEKIQQQWATLVAPYVTRCLCESGANRALAEMWSQNGQITTDPCLSCYILCIHRAVGYYDVRNELTVDVILAAGIVVPESVVRYCVPKAANITDLCLKSFTYSNCVLTKVYEMKP
;
A
#
# COMPACT_ATOMS: atom_id res chain seq x y z
N MET A 1 19.48 70.69 -4.13
CA MET A 1 18.90 70.31 -2.83
C MET A 1 17.38 70.35 -2.94
N LYS A 2 16.74 69.18 -3.05
CA LYS A 2 15.31 68.84 -2.86
C LYS A 2 15.24 67.31 -3.08
N LEU A 3 15.56 66.56 -2.04
CA LEU A 3 14.62 65.90 -1.12
C LEU A 3 13.83 64.76 -1.78
N SER A 4 14.08 63.57 -1.24
CA SER A 4 13.15 62.45 -1.12
C SER A 4 13.21 61.35 -2.17
N THR A 5 14.34 60.66 -2.15
CA THR A 5 14.53 59.22 -2.32
C THR A 5 13.54 58.38 -1.50
N ILE A 6 12.27 58.25 -1.90
CA ILE A 6 11.30 57.28 -1.33
C ILE A 6 10.28 57.02 -2.46
N LEU A 7 10.29 55.89 -3.19
CA LEU A 7 9.71 54.62 -2.78
C LEU A 7 10.19 53.55 -3.78
N LEU A 8 11.40 53.06 -3.56
CA LEU A 8 11.78 51.70 -3.90
C LEU A 8 10.97 50.79 -2.96
N GLN A 9 10.49 49.64 -3.45
CA GLN A 9 9.83 48.56 -2.69
C GLN A 9 8.30 48.66 -2.48
N VAL A 10 7.55 48.37 -3.54
CA VAL A 10 6.26 47.67 -3.41
C VAL A 10 6.34 46.42 -4.30
N VAL A 11 7.37 45.60 -4.04
CA VAL A 11 7.40 44.18 -4.41
C VAL A 11 6.50 43.49 -3.38
N PHE A 12 5.19 43.65 -3.51
CA PHE A 12 4.23 42.69 -2.95
C PHE A 12 4.17 41.56 -3.99
N GLY A 13 5.06 40.56 -3.97
CA GLY A 13 5.44 39.85 -2.76
C GLY A 13 4.26 39.03 -2.23
N THR A 14 3.29 38.66 -3.07
CA THR A 14 2.37 37.56 -2.78
C THR A 14 3.17 36.26 -2.79
N ILE A 15 3.90 36.03 -1.71
CA ILE A 15 4.32 34.71 -1.30
C ILE A 15 3.03 33.93 -1.12
N VAL A 16 2.62 33.23 -2.17
CA VAL A 16 1.65 32.14 -2.07
C VAL A 16 2.34 31.14 -1.15
N LEU A 17 2.03 31.22 0.15
CA LEU A 17 2.26 30.15 1.09
C LEU A 17 1.40 29.00 0.59
N ALA A 18 1.92 28.24 -0.36
CA ALA A 18 1.45 26.91 -0.65
C ALA A 18 1.69 26.13 0.64
N ASN A 19 0.67 26.11 1.51
CA ASN A 19 0.59 25.16 2.59
C ASN A 19 0.75 23.79 1.92
N SER A 20 1.93 23.20 2.03
CA SER A 20 2.13 21.81 1.68
C SER A 20 1.40 21.00 2.75
N GLU A 21 0.09 20.87 2.61
CA GLU A 21 -0.65 19.88 3.35
C GLU A 21 -0.07 18.54 2.89
N LYS A 22 0.86 17.99 3.68
CA LYS A 22 1.27 16.60 3.56
C LYS A 22 -0.02 15.81 3.70
N SER A 23 -0.61 15.39 2.59
CA SER A 23 -1.88 14.67 2.60
C SER A 23 -1.72 13.48 3.52
N LYS A 24 -2.43 13.46 4.66
CA LYS A 24 -2.37 12.34 5.59
C LYS A 24 -2.81 11.09 4.83
N ILE A 25 -1.97 10.07 4.83
CA ILE A 25 -2.35 8.77 4.30
C ILE A 25 -3.41 8.20 5.24
N THR A 26 -4.63 7.99 4.74
CA THR A 26 -5.73 7.37 5.49
C THR A 26 -5.91 5.91 5.06
N PRO A 27 -6.50 5.05 5.89
CA PRO A 27 -6.82 3.67 5.53
C PRO A 27 -7.65 3.58 4.24
N GLU A 28 -8.60 4.48 4.05
CA GLU A 28 -9.45 4.53 2.86
C GLU A 28 -8.64 4.85 1.59
N LYS A 29 -7.67 5.78 1.69
CA LYS A 29 -6.78 6.12 0.58
C LYS A 29 -5.87 4.95 0.20
N ILE A 30 -5.31 4.26 1.19
CA ILE A 30 -4.52 3.03 0.99
C ILE A 30 -5.39 1.98 0.28
N GLN A 31 -6.60 1.75 0.76
CA GLN A 31 -7.51 0.76 0.19
C GLN A 31 -7.88 1.08 -1.27
N GLN A 32 -8.17 2.35 -1.59
CA GLN A 32 -8.49 2.80 -2.94
C GLN A 32 -7.31 2.66 -3.91
N GLN A 33 -6.11 3.07 -3.47
CA GLN A 33 -4.89 2.93 -4.26
C GLN A 33 -4.56 1.45 -4.48
N TRP A 34 -4.75 0.61 -3.47
CA TRP A 34 -4.54 -0.84 -3.59
C TRP A 34 -5.52 -1.46 -4.58
N ALA A 35 -6.81 -1.15 -4.45
CA ALA A 35 -7.84 -1.64 -5.38
C ALA A 35 -7.53 -1.24 -6.83
N THR A 36 -7.07 0.00 -7.05
CA THR A 36 -6.69 0.49 -8.38
C THR A 36 -5.47 -0.26 -8.92
N LEU A 37 -4.44 -0.46 -8.09
CA LEU A 37 -3.21 -1.15 -8.47
C LEU A 37 -3.47 -2.60 -8.89
N VAL A 38 -4.34 -3.30 -8.16
CA VAL A 38 -4.57 -4.74 -8.36
C VAL A 38 -5.66 -5.07 -9.37
N ALA A 39 -6.53 -4.11 -9.71
CA ALA A 39 -7.68 -4.32 -10.60
C ALA A 39 -7.36 -5.09 -11.90
N PRO A 40 -6.24 -4.82 -12.61
CA PRO A 40 -5.91 -5.55 -13.85
C PRO A 40 -5.65 -7.05 -13.64
N TYR A 41 -5.33 -7.46 -12.41
CA TYR A 41 -4.89 -8.83 -12.09
C TYR A 41 -5.97 -9.66 -11.41
N VAL A 42 -7.04 -9.04 -10.90
CA VAL A 42 -8.08 -9.71 -10.08
C VAL A 42 -8.66 -10.94 -10.79
N THR A 43 -9.18 -10.78 -12.02
CA THR A 43 -9.83 -11.88 -12.74
C THR A 43 -8.87 -13.02 -13.00
N ARG A 44 -7.66 -12.72 -13.47
CA ARG A 44 -6.62 -13.73 -13.72
C ARG A 44 -6.29 -14.50 -12.45
N CYS A 45 -6.01 -13.80 -11.36
CA CYS A 45 -5.61 -14.42 -10.10
C CYS A 45 -6.72 -15.24 -9.46
N LEU A 46 -8.00 -14.84 -9.59
CA LEU A 46 -9.13 -15.65 -9.14
C LEU A 46 -9.22 -16.97 -9.92
N CYS A 47 -9.02 -16.93 -11.24
CA CYS A 47 -9.02 -18.13 -12.07
C CYS A 47 -7.85 -19.06 -11.74
N GLU A 48 -6.63 -18.53 -11.58
CA GLU A 48 -5.43 -19.32 -11.28
C GLU A 48 -5.50 -19.99 -9.91
N SER A 49 -6.04 -19.31 -8.90
CA SER A 49 -6.08 -19.85 -7.54
C SER A 49 -7.34 -20.66 -7.23
N GLY A 50 -8.40 -20.51 -8.03
CA GLY A 50 -9.73 -21.05 -7.71
C GLY A 50 -10.41 -20.38 -6.52
N ALA A 51 -9.96 -19.20 -6.10
CA ALA A 51 -10.54 -18.49 -4.97
C ALA A 51 -11.98 -18.04 -5.25
N ASN A 52 -12.82 -18.08 -4.21
CA ASN A 52 -14.14 -17.50 -4.28
C ASN A 52 -14.06 -15.96 -4.35
N ARG A 53 -14.65 -15.36 -5.37
CA ARG A 53 -14.66 -13.90 -5.59
C ARG A 53 -15.22 -13.14 -4.39
N ALA A 54 -16.38 -13.55 -3.87
CA ALA A 54 -17.02 -12.86 -2.75
C ALA A 54 -16.13 -12.93 -1.49
N LEU A 55 -15.43 -14.05 -1.28
CA LEU A 55 -14.48 -14.16 -0.18
C LEU A 55 -13.28 -13.22 -0.33
N ALA A 56 -12.72 -13.10 -1.54
CA ALA A 56 -11.63 -12.16 -1.81
C ALA A 56 -12.06 -10.69 -1.61
N GLU A 57 -13.26 -10.34 -2.05
CA GLU A 57 -13.85 -9.01 -1.85
C GLU A 57 -14.07 -8.72 -0.36
N MET A 58 -14.70 -9.64 0.39
CA MET A 58 -14.90 -9.51 1.84
C MET A 58 -13.58 -9.35 2.59
N TRP A 59 -12.57 -10.16 2.27
CA TRP A 59 -11.24 -10.06 2.87
C TRP A 59 -10.62 -8.67 2.61
N SER A 60 -10.69 -8.18 1.37
CA SER A 60 -10.13 -6.88 1.00
C SER A 60 -10.87 -5.67 1.60
N GLN A 61 -12.15 -5.82 1.90
CA GLN A 61 -13.01 -4.73 2.38
C GLN A 61 -13.04 -4.64 3.90
N ASN A 62 -13.11 -5.80 4.56
CA ASN A 62 -13.43 -5.89 5.98
C ASN A 62 -12.27 -6.47 6.80
N GLY A 63 -11.18 -6.89 6.15
CA GLY A 63 -10.08 -7.58 6.80
C GLY A 63 -10.50 -8.90 7.44
N GLN A 64 -11.60 -9.51 6.98
CA GLN A 64 -12.11 -10.74 7.57
C GLN A 64 -11.12 -11.87 7.29
N ILE A 65 -10.43 -12.31 8.33
CA ILE A 65 -9.45 -13.39 8.25
C ILE A 65 -10.20 -14.69 8.00
N THR A 66 -9.80 -15.38 6.93
CA THR A 66 -10.27 -16.71 6.55
C THR A 66 -9.09 -17.65 6.43
N THR A 67 -9.33 -18.95 6.51
CA THR A 67 -8.32 -20.00 6.32
C THR A 67 -8.40 -20.65 4.95
N ASP A 68 -9.12 -20.04 4.01
CA ASP A 68 -9.25 -20.55 2.65
C ASP A 68 -7.88 -20.58 1.93
N PRO A 69 -7.41 -21.77 1.53
CA PRO A 69 -6.10 -21.91 0.89
C PRO A 69 -6.06 -21.29 -0.51
N CYS A 70 -7.18 -21.33 -1.25
CA CYS A 70 -7.30 -20.71 -2.56
C CYS A 70 -7.20 -19.18 -2.46
N LEU A 71 -7.75 -18.58 -1.40
CA LEU A 71 -7.58 -17.16 -1.13
C LEU A 71 -6.11 -16.83 -0.83
N SER A 72 -5.41 -17.64 -0.04
CA SER A 72 -4.00 -17.41 0.26
C SER A 72 -3.15 -17.38 -1.04
N CYS A 73 -3.45 -18.29 -1.98
CA CYS A 73 -2.78 -18.31 -3.27
C CYS A 73 -3.25 -17.20 -4.24
N TYR A 74 -4.50 -16.74 -4.13
CA TYR A 74 -4.96 -15.53 -4.82
C TYR A 74 -4.10 -14.32 -4.41
N ILE A 75 -3.84 -14.14 -3.12
CA ILE A 75 -2.99 -13.06 -2.61
C ILE A 75 -1.55 -13.17 -3.11
N LEU A 76 -0.98 -14.38 -3.13
CA LEU A 76 0.33 -14.60 -3.73
C LEU A 76 0.36 -14.20 -5.21
N CYS A 77 -0.66 -14.57 -5.99
CA CYS A 77 -0.76 -14.20 -7.39
C CYS A 77 -0.75 -12.67 -7.57
N ILE A 78 -1.56 -11.95 -6.79
CA ILE A 78 -1.59 -10.49 -6.80
C ILE A 78 -0.23 -9.91 -6.45
N HIS A 79 0.40 -10.38 -5.36
CA HIS A 79 1.73 -9.92 -4.95
C HIS A 79 2.80 -10.11 -6.01
N ARG A 80 2.81 -11.26 -6.70
CA ARG A 80 3.73 -11.50 -7.81
C ARG A 80 3.46 -10.56 -8.98
N ALA A 81 2.19 -10.34 -9.33
CA ALA A 81 1.81 -9.47 -10.44
C ALA A 81 2.22 -8.00 -10.20
N VAL A 82 2.20 -7.55 -8.94
CA VAL A 82 2.64 -6.19 -8.57
C VAL A 82 4.13 -6.11 -8.18
N GLY A 83 4.88 -7.22 -8.26
CA GLY A 83 6.33 -7.21 -8.06
C GLY A 83 6.79 -7.26 -6.59
N TYR A 84 5.98 -7.73 -5.65
CA TYR A 84 6.36 -7.87 -4.23
C TYR A 84 7.26 -9.08 -3.94
N TYR A 85 7.57 -9.87 -4.95
CA TYR A 85 8.48 -11.01 -4.88
C TYR A 85 9.61 -10.83 -5.90
N ASP A 86 10.83 -11.11 -5.47
CA ASP A 86 11.98 -11.17 -6.37
C ASP A 86 12.05 -12.49 -7.16
N VAL A 87 13.08 -12.63 -7.99
CA VAL A 87 13.32 -13.85 -8.79
C VAL A 87 13.61 -15.09 -7.93
N ARG A 88 13.91 -14.93 -6.64
CA ARG A 88 14.12 -16.00 -5.66
C ARG A 88 12.86 -16.32 -4.87
N ASN A 89 11.72 -15.68 -5.19
CA ASN A 89 10.49 -15.74 -4.42
C ASN A 89 10.65 -15.23 -2.97
N GLU A 90 11.49 -14.22 -2.78
CA GLU A 90 11.62 -13.55 -1.50
C GLU A 90 10.76 -12.29 -1.43
N LEU A 91 10.01 -12.20 -0.33
CA LEU A 91 9.23 -11.03 0.07
C LEU A 91 10.06 -10.26 1.07
N THR A 92 10.78 -9.25 0.60
CA THR A 92 11.65 -8.41 1.43
C THR A 92 11.11 -6.98 1.48
N VAL A 93 11.56 -6.22 2.48
CA VAL A 93 11.23 -4.80 2.59
C VAL A 93 11.62 -4.09 1.29
N ASP A 94 12.86 -4.22 0.85
CA ASP A 94 13.38 -3.49 -0.31
C ASP A 94 12.61 -3.80 -1.61
N VAL A 95 12.21 -5.05 -1.81
CA VAL A 95 11.40 -5.46 -2.98
C VAL A 95 10.03 -4.78 -2.95
N ILE A 96 9.35 -4.78 -1.80
CA ILE A 96 8.04 -4.12 -1.64
C ILE A 96 8.19 -2.60 -1.81
N LEU A 97 9.25 -1.99 -1.27
CA LEU A 97 9.49 -0.56 -1.42
C LEU A 97 9.74 -0.17 -2.89
N ALA A 98 10.49 -0.98 -3.62
CA ALA A 98 10.79 -0.77 -5.03
C ALA A 98 9.56 -0.92 -5.95
N ALA A 99 8.58 -1.74 -5.57
CA ALA A 99 7.36 -1.98 -6.36
C ALA A 99 6.38 -0.79 -6.41
N GLY A 100 6.63 0.27 -5.62
CA GLY A 100 5.74 1.43 -5.54
C GLY A 100 4.67 1.23 -4.48
N ILE A 101 4.95 1.70 -3.27
CA ILE A 101 4.18 1.34 -2.08
C ILE A 101 2.88 2.14 -1.99
N VAL A 102 1.78 1.43 -1.82
CA VAL A 102 0.50 2.01 -1.40
C VAL A 102 0.43 2.18 0.14
N VAL A 103 1.26 1.44 0.85
CA VAL A 103 1.30 1.29 2.31
C VAL A 103 2.47 2.10 2.90
N PRO A 104 2.35 2.67 4.12
CA PRO A 104 3.48 3.32 4.78
C PRO A 104 4.67 2.37 4.99
N GLU A 105 5.89 2.86 4.78
CA GLU A 105 7.13 2.08 4.96
C GLU A 105 7.24 1.46 6.37
N SER A 106 6.78 2.18 7.40
CA SER A 106 6.77 1.69 8.79
C SER A 106 5.94 0.41 8.95
N VAL A 107 4.82 0.31 8.24
CA VAL A 107 3.97 -0.90 8.25
C VAL A 107 4.65 -2.05 7.50
N VAL A 108 5.28 -1.77 6.36
CA VAL A 108 6.04 -2.78 5.60
C VAL A 108 7.16 -3.36 6.46
N ARG A 109 8.00 -2.50 7.06
CA ARG A 109 9.10 -2.92 7.94
C ARG A 109 8.63 -3.72 9.14
N TYR A 110 7.43 -3.44 9.64
CA TYR A 110 6.83 -4.19 10.74
C TYR A 110 6.29 -5.56 10.30
N CYS A 111 5.67 -5.65 9.12
CA CYS A 111 4.94 -6.84 8.68
C CYS A 111 5.78 -7.88 7.95
N VAL A 112 6.81 -7.47 7.19
CA VAL A 112 7.67 -8.41 6.46
C VAL A 112 8.33 -9.44 7.38
N PRO A 113 8.96 -9.07 8.53
CA PRO A 113 9.60 -10.05 9.41
C PRO A 113 8.65 -11.11 9.98
N LYS A 114 7.35 -10.81 10.10
CA LYS A 114 6.35 -11.77 10.61
C LYS A 114 6.04 -12.91 9.64
N ALA A 115 6.31 -12.71 8.35
CA ALA A 115 6.12 -13.73 7.31
C ALA A 115 7.44 -14.38 6.88
N ALA A 116 8.60 -13.89 7.33
CA ALA A 116 9.92 -14.27 6.81
C ALA A 116 10.22 -15.78 6.91
N ASN A 117 9.81 -16.42 8.01
CA ASN A 117 10.08 -17.84 8.28
C ASN A 117 9.05 -18.80 7.68
N ILE A 118 8.05 -18.29 6.95
CA ILE A 118 7.01 -19.13 6.34
C ILE A 118 7.52 -19.62 4.98
N THR A 119 7.58 -20.94 4.78
CA THR A 119 8.07 -21.53 3.52
C THR A 119 7.01 -21.60 2.44
N ASP A 120 5.76 -21.87 2.81
CA ASP A 120 4.62 -21.83 1.89
C ASP A 120 4.38 -20.38 1.42
N LEU A 121 4.53 -20.13 0.13
CA LEU A 121 4.46 -18.78 -0.42
C LEU A 121 3.03 -18.20 -0.40
N CYS A 122 2.00 -19.06 -0.48
CA CYS A 122 0.61 -18.61 -0.39
C CYS A 122 0.34 -18.12 1.03
N LEU A 123 0.71 -18.92 2.04
CA LEU A 123 0.59 -18.56 3.45
C LEU A 123 1.48 -17.36 3.79
N LYS A 124 2.73 -17.30 3.30
CA LYS A 124 3.64 -16.15 3.47
C LYS A 124 2.97 -14.85 3.02
N SER A 125 2.41 -14.86 1.81
CA SER A 125 1.69 -13.71 1.23
C SER A 125 0.48 -13.33 2.06
N PHE A 126 -0.34 -14.32 2.44
CA PHE A 126 -1.54 -14.09 3.23
C PHE A 126 -1.22 -13.52 4.63
N THR A 127 -0.23 -14.08 5.32
CA THR A 127 0.23 -13.60 6.62
C THR A 127 0.75 -12.16 6.54
N TYR A 128 1.54 -11.84 5.50
CA TYR A 128 2.00 -10.47 5.28
C TYR A 128 0.82 -9.51 5.07
N SER A 129 -0.10 -9.82 4.16
CA SER A 129 -1.25 -8.94 3.86
C SER A 129 -2.18 -8.76 5.05
N ASN A 130 -2.44 -9.80 5.83
CA ASN A 130 -3.24 -9.67 7.04
C ASN A 130 -2.58 -8.76 8.08
N CYS A 131 -1.26 -8.87 8.26
CA CYS A 131 -0.54 -7.94 9.13
C CYS A 131 -0.70 -6.50 8.65
N VAL A 132 -0.56 -6.25 7.34
CA VAL A 132 -0.72 -4.92 6.75
C VAL A 132 -2.13 -4.40 6.97
N LEU A 133 -3.16 -5.19 6.69
CA LEU A 133 -4.55 -4.80 6.89
C LEU A 133 -4.80 -4.42 8.35
N THR A 134 -4.41 -5.26 9.31
CA THR A 134 -4.54 -4.97 10.74
C THR A 134 -3.86 -3.66 11.10
N LYS A 135 -2.61 -3.46 10.66
CA LYS A 135 -1.87 -2.23 10.95
C LYS A 135 -2.46 -0.99 10.31
N VAL A 136 -2.98 -1.09 9.10
CA VAL A 136 -3.66 0.01 8.42
C VAL A 136 -4.96 0.37 9.15
N TYR A 137 -5.75 -0.60 9.62
CA TYR A 137 -6.96 -0.31 10.38
C TYR A 137 -6.69 0.29 11.77
N GLU A 138 -5.60 -0.12 12.42
CA GLU A 138 -5.15 0.47 13.69
C GLU A 138 -4.71 1.94 13.55
N MET A 139 -4.45 2.42 12.31
CA MET A 139 -4.12 3.84 12.05
C MET A 139 -5.36 4.75 12.00
N LYS A 140 -6.58 4.22 12.16
CA LYS A 140 -7.77 5.06 12.28
C LYS A 140 -7.67 5.92 13.55
N PRO A 141 -7.91 7.25 13.44
CA PRO A 141 -7.86 8.16 14.58
C PRO A 141 -8.95 7.88 15.62
#